data_AF-A0A969SPT9-F1
#
_entry.id   AF-A0A969SPT9-F1
#
_cell.length_a   1.000
_cell.length_b   1.000
_cell.length_c   1.000
_cell.angle_alpha   90.00
_cell.angle_beta   90.00
_cell.angle_gamma   90.00
#
_symmetry.space_group_name_H-M   'P 1'
#
loop_
_entity.id
_entity.type
_entity.pdbx_description
1 polymer ?
#
loop_
_entity_poly.entity_id
_entity_poly.type
_entity_poly.pdbx_seq_one_letter_code
_entity_poly.pdbx_strand_id
1 'polypeptide(L)'
;MGIDKDTVVEVLKGIVTTQIVRSSDFISIRVRHTDKDIACAIAEEVVNSYKTYRSDIETREAEKALFELNKAVREQEDKVEGRRKVVNTISKTKGIVDGGESMLFGTSGIDENQSARTALQTFNQLEEEKIQLETQIKTLLGYESEQLIIYARQP
;
A
#
# COMPACT_ATOMS: atom_id res chain seq x y z
N MET A 1 17.88 2.30 58.01
CA MET A 1 19.05 2.20 57.11
C MET A 1 18.53 1.85 55.74
N GLY A 2 18.56 2.80 54.80
CA GLY A 2 18.12 2.56 53.43
C GLY A 2 19.26 1.86 52.70
N ILE A 3 19.00 0.66 52.20
CA ILE A 3 19.93 -0.03 51.30
C ILE A 3 19.98 0.81 50.02
N ASP A 4 21.19 1.09 49.53
CA ASP A 4 21.37 1.85 48.31
C ASP A 4 20.74 1.12 47.12
N LYS A 5 20.05 1.87 46.25
CA LYS A 5 19.22 1.30 45.19
C LYS A 5 20.05 0.47 44.22
N ASP A 6 21.28 0.90 43.97
CA ASP A 6 22.19 0.20 43.07
C ASP A 6 22.63 -1.15 43.66
N THR A 7 22.87 -1.21 44.97
CA THR A 7 23.15 -2.48 45.67
C THR A 7 21.95 -3.42 45.64
N VAL A 8 20.73 -2.90 45.77
CA VAL A 8 19.50 -3.70 45.66
C VAL A 8 19.36 -4.26 44.24
N VAL A 9 19.66 -3.47 43.21
CA VAL A 9 19.59 -3.92 41.80
C VAL A 9 20.60 -5.02 41.52
N GLU A 10 21.83 -4.92 42.03
CA GLU A 10 22.84 -5.97 41.87
C GLU A 10 22.43 -7.29 42.53
N VAL A 11 21.89 -7.23 43.75
CA VAL A 11 21.38 -8.40 44.46
C VAL A 11 20.21 -9.03 43.69
N LEU A 12 19.27 -8.21 43.21
CA LEU A 12 18.13 -8.69 42.42
C LEU A 12 18.58 -9.31 41.09
N LYS A 13 19.58 -8.74 40.42
CA LYS A 13 20.18 -9.33 39.19
C LYS A 13 20.82 -10.69 39.45
N GLY A 14 21.46 -10.88 40.62
CA GLY A 14 22.04 -12.17 41.01
C GLY A 14 20.98 -13.24 41.31
N ILE A 15 19.80 -12.81 41.77
CA ILE A 15 18.69 -13.68 42.19
C ILE A 15 17.77 -14.07 41.03
N VAL A 16 17.59 -13.18 40.05
CA VAL A 16 16.69 -13.36 38.91
C VAL A 16 17.44 -13.94 37.72
N THR A 17 17.09 -15.16 37.32
CA THR A 17 17.60 -15.80 36.10
C THR A 17 16.51 -15.83 35.04
N THR A 18 16.78 -15.25 33.87
CA THR A 18 15.91 -15.36 32.70
C THR A 18 16.51 -16.32 31.68
N GLN A 19 15.70 -17.23 31.15
CA GLN A 19 16.12 -18.16 30.09
C GLN A 19 15.04 -18.21 29.00
N ILE A 20 15.48 -18.05 27.76
CA ILE A 20 14.64 -18.30 26.59
C ILE A 20 14.56 -19.81 26.40
N VAL A 21 13.36 -20.36 26.40
CA VAL A 21 13.16 -21.79 26.17
C VAL A 21 13.36 -22.07 24.68
N ARG A 22 14.34 -22.92 24.35
CA ARG A 22 14.72 -23.22 22.96
C ARG A 22 13.50 -23.63 22.13
N SER A 23 13.42 -23.06 20.93
CA SER A 23 12.35 -23.27 19.93
C SER A 23 10.94 -22.80 20.32
N SER A 24 10.81 -21.89 21.29
CA SER A 24 9.52 -21.27 21.61
C SER A 24 9.66 -19.79 21.97
N ASP A 25 8.56 -19.05 21.86
CA ASP A 25 8.45 -17.66 22.30
C ASP A 25 8.30 -17.52 23.83
N PHE A 26 8.45 -18.61 24.59
CA PHE A 26 8.33 -18.60 26.04
C PHE A 26 9.63 -18.19 26.74
N ILE A 27 9.50 -17.24 27.67
CA ILE A 27 10.58 -16.81 28.55
C ILE A 27 10.32 -17.37 29.94
N SER A 28 11.27 -18.14 30.44
CA SER A 28 11.26 -18.64 31.81
C SER A 28 11.99 -17.64 32.70
N ILE A 29 11.26 -17.05 33.65
CA ILE A 29 11.83 -16.19 34.71
C ILE A 29 11.87 -17.01 35.99
N ARG A 30 13.06 -17.15 36.60
CA ARG A 30 13.25 -17.85 37.87
C ARG A 30 13.85 -16.91 38.90
N VAL A 31 13.23 -16.86 40.07
CA VAL A 31 13.68 -16.03 41.21
C VAL A 31 14.09 -16.96 42.34
N ARG A 32 15.32 -16.82 42.85
CA ARG A 32 15.83 -17.58 44.00
C ARG A 32 15.85 -16.74 45.27
N HIS A 33 14.89 -16.94 46.16
CA HIS A 33 14.83 -16.24 47.44
C HIS A 33 14.51 -17.22 48.58
N THR A 34 14.97 -16.91 49.80
CA THR A 34 14.71 -17.71 51.01
C THR A 34 13.23 -17.73 51.36
N ASP A 35 12.57 -16.57 51.26
CA ASP A 35 11.13 -16.43 51.49
C ASP A 35 10.34 -16.59 50.19
N LYS A 36 9.38 -17.53 50.21
CA LYS A 36 8.49 -17.83 49.07
C LYS A 36 7.64 -16.63 48.66
N ASP A 37 7.08 -15.90 49.63
CA ASP A 37 6.15 -14.80 49.34
C ASP A 37 6.87 -13.62 48.66
N ILE A 38 8.11 -13.34 49.10
CA ILE A 38 8.98 -12.34 48.46
C ILE A 38 9.40 -12.81 47.07
N ALA A 39 9.74 -14.09 46.90
CA ALA A 39 10.06 -14.64 45.58
C ALA A 39 8.90 -14.48 44.58
N CYS A 40 7.67 -14.73 45.04
CA CYS A 40 6.46 -14.61 44.24
C CYS A 40 6.21 -13.16 43.83
N ALA A 41 6.25 -12.23 44.80
CA ALA A 41 6.04 -10.81 44.54
C ALA A 41 7.07 -10.23 43.56
N ILE A 42 8.35 -10.59 43.71
CA ILE A 42 9.41 -10.15 42.79
C ILE A 42 9.17 -10.72 41.39
N ALA A 43 8.81 -12.02 41.28
CA ALA A 43 8.55 -12.64 40.00
C ALA A 43 7.36 -11.99 39.28
N GLU A 44 6.27 -11.70 39.99
CA GLU A 44 5.09 -11.02 39.46
C GLU A 44 5.44 -9.61 38.95
N GLU A 45 6.20 -8.84 39.73
CA GLU A 45 6.57 -7.48 39.36
C GLU A 45 7.49 -7.45 38.12
N VAL A 46 8.44 -8.39 38.03
CA VAL A 46 9.31 -8.54 36.85
C VAL A 46 8.50 -8.94 35.63
N VAL A 47 7.51 -9.83 35.77
CA VAL A 47 6.62 -10.22 34.67
C VAL A 47 5.78 -9.04 34.19
N ASN A 48 5.20 -8.27 35.11
CA ASN A 48 4.39 -7.10 34.76
C ASN A 48 5.24 -6.03 34.08
N SER A 49 6.42 -5.73 34.63
CA SER A 49 7.38 -4.80 34.01
C SER A 49 7.80 -5.25 32.60
N TYR A 50 8.06 -6.55 32.43
CA TYR A 50 8.43 -7.11 31.13
C TYR A 50 7.29 -7.03 30.12
N LYS A 51 6.04 -7.29 30.54
CA LYS A 51 4.85 -7.14 29.69
C LYS A 51 4.68 -5.71 29.20
N THR A 52 4.76 -4.74 30.09
CA THR A 52 4.65 -3.31 29.73
C THR A 52 5.76 -2.93 28.76
N TYR A 53 7.02 -3.25 29.09
CA TYR A 53 8.16 -2.99 28.23
C TYR A 53 8.00 -3.63 26.83
N ARG A 54 7.49 -4.86 26.78
CA ARG A 54 7.26 -5.56 25.52
C ARG A 54 6.17 -4.89 24.68
N SER A 55 5.06 -4.53 25.32
CA SER A 55 3.96 -3.79 24.68
C SER A 55 4.44 -2.44 24.13
N ASP A 56 5.30 -1.73 24.84
CA ASP A 56 5.83 -0.44 24.41
C ASP A 56 6.74 -0.58 23.17
N ILE A 57 7.58 -1.62 23.14
CA ILE A 57 8.39 -1.92 21.95
C ILE A 57 7.51 -2.20 20.74
N GLU A 58 6.52 -3.08 20.91
CA GLU A 58 5.62 -3.49 19.83
C GLU A 58 4.80 -2.31 19.32
N THR A 59 4.32 -1.44 20.23
CA THR A 59 3.61 -0.21 19.87
C THR A 59 4.52 0.73 19.08
N ARG A 60 5.75 0.96 19.54
CA ARG A 60 6.72 1.82 18.86
C ARG A 60 7.10 1.27 17.48
N GLU A 61 7.23 -0.04 17.34
CA GLU A 61 7.50 -0.69 16.04
C GLU A 61 6.29 -0.54 15.11
N ALA A 62 5.07 -0.73 15.61
CA ALA A 62 3.85 -0.53 14.84
C ALA A 62 3.70 0.94 14.38
N GLU A 63 3.97 1.91 15.26
CA GLU A 63 3.95 3.34 14.92
C GLU A 63 4.94 3.70 13.82
N LYS A 64 6.17 3.15 13.89
CA LYS A 64 7.18 3.34 12.83
C LYS A 64 6.71 2.74 11.51
N ALA A 65 6.17 1.53 11.53
CA ALA A 65 5.63 0.88 10.34
C ALA A 65 4.49 1.69 9.72
N LEU A 66 3.58 2.23 10.53
CA LEU A 66 2.50 3.11 10.06
C LEU A 66 3.04 4.42 9.48
N PHE A 67 4.07 5.00 10.10
CA PHE A 67 4.71 6.21 9.58
C PHE A 67 5.37 5.97 8.22
N GLU A 68 6.12 4.88 8.06
CA GLU A 68 6.73 4.49 6.80
C GLU A 68 5.67 4.20 5.72
N LEU A 69 4.59 3.52 6.08
CA LEU A 69 3.47 3.26 5.18
C LEU A 69 2.81 4.56 4.72
N ASN A 70 2.50 5.47 5.64
CA ASN A 70 1.91 6.77 5.31
C ASN A 70 2.81 7.60 4.40
N LYS A 71 4.14 7.53 4.62
CA LYS A 71 5.11 8.17 3.73
C LYS A 71 5.05 7.57 2.32
N ALA A 72 5.03 6.25 2.21
CA ALA A 72 4.95 5.55 0.92
C ALA A 72 3.64 5.85 0.18
N VAL A 73 2.52 5.92 0.90
CA VAL A 73 1.21 6.32 0.34
C VAL A 73 1.28 7.72 -0.24
N ARG A 74 1.82 8.69 0.52
CA ARG A 74 1.97 10.06 0.04
C ARG A 74 2.87 10.18 -1.20
N GLU A 75 3.98 9.44 -1.22
CA GLU A 75 4.85 9.37 -2.40
C GLU A 75 4.13 8.78 -3.62
N GLN A 76 3.22 7.82 -3.40
CA GLN A 76 2.40 7.25 -4.46
C GLN A 76 1.32 8.23 -4.94
N GLU A 77 0.68 8.96 -4.03
CA GLU A 77 -0.26 10.04 -4.36
C GLU A 77 0.41 11.11 -5.22
N ASP A 78 1.61 11.56 -4.84
CA ASP A 78 2.39 12.53 -5.62
C ASP A 78 2.72 12.01 -7.03
N LYS A 79 3.03 10.72 -7.17
CA LYS A 79 3.24 10.07 -8.48
C LYS A 79 1.96 10.03 -9.31
N VAL A 80 0.82 9.70 -8.70
CA VAL A 80 -0.49 9.68 -9.37
C VAL A 80 -0.86 11.08 -9.85
N GLU A 81 -0.70 12.08 -9.00
CA GLU A 81 -0.97 13.48 -9.33
C GLU A 81 -0.03 13.98 -10.44
N GLY A 82 1.25 13.60 -10.38
CA GLY A 82 2.21 13.86 -11.46
C GLY A 82 1.76 13.27 -12.80
N ARG A 83 1.31 12.00 -12.80
CA ARG A 83 0.75 11.35 -14.00
C ARG A 83 -0.53 12.02 -14.47
N ARG A 84 -1.42 12.43 -13.57
CA ARG A 84 -2.66 13.16 -13.90
C ARG A 84 -2.37 14.48 -14.60
N LYS A 85 -1.34 15.21 -14.15
CA LYS A 85 -0.88 16.44 -14.82
C LYS A 85 -0.35 16.15 -16.22
N VAL A 86 0.43 15.09 -16.40
CA VAL A 86 0.93 14.67 -17.72
C VAL A 86 -0.22 14.30 -18.65
N VAL A 87 -1.19 13.51 -18.17
CA VAL A 87 -2.40 13.16 -18.92
C VAL A 87 -3.16 14.43 -19.32
N ASN A 88 -3.42 15.35 -18.38
CA ASN A 88 -4.08 16.62 -18.66
C ASN A 88 -3.35 17.44 -19.72
N THR A 89 -2.01 17.50 -19.68
CA THR A 89 -1.22 18.19 -20.69
C THR A 89 -1.37 17.51 -22.05
N ILE A 90 -1.26 16.18 -22.12
CA ILE A 90 -1.45 15.42 -23.37
C ILE A 90 -2.86 15.61 -23.92
N SER A 91 -3.90 15.56 -23.09
CA SER A 91 -5.29 15.80 -23.45
C SER A 91 -5.48 17.19 -24.05
N LYS A 92 -4.91 18.23 -23.42
CA LYS A 92 -4.91 19.61 -23.95
C LYS A 92 -4.14 19.75 -25.27
N THR A 93 -2.97 19.12 -25.39
CA THR A 93 -2.13 19.20 -26.60
C THR A 93 -2.72 18.41 -27.77
N LYS A 94 -3.37 17.27 -27.51
CA LYS A 94 -3.99 16.42 -28.54
C LYS A 94 -5.47 16.73 -28.79
N GLY A 95 -6.06 17.69 -28.07
CA GLY A 95 -7.48 18.04 -28.19
C GLY A 95 -8.44 16.93 -27.77
N ILE A 96 -7.95 15.92 -27.03
CA ILE A 96 -8.77 14.83 -26.50
C ILE A 96 -9.43 15.39 -25.24
N VAL A 97 -10.72 15.73 -25.34
CA VAL A 97 -11.53 16.09 -24.17
C VAL A 97 -11.57 14.86 -23.26
N ASP A 98 -10.95 14.97 -22.08
CA ASP A 98 -10.94 13.94 -21.05
C ASP A 98 -12.36 13.82 -20.46
N GLY A 99 -13.20 13.06 -21.15
CA GLY A 99 -14.61 12.87 -20.87
C GLY A 99 -14.82 11.82 -19.79
N GLY A 100 -14.58 12.19 -18.54
CA GLY A 100 -15.01 11.43 -17.36
C GLY A 100 -15.40 12.40 -16.25
N GLU A 101 -16.71 12.57 -16.05
CA GLU A 101 -17.36 13.21 -14.89
C GLU A 101 -17.35 14.75 -14.72
N SER A 102 -16.55 15.54 -15.43
CA SER A 102 -16.55 17.02 -15.23
C SER A 102 -17.25 17.84 -16.32
N MET A 103 -18.34 17.33 -16.93
CA MET A 103 -19.23 18.11 -17.81
C MET A 103 -20.60 18.44 -17.16
N LEU A 104 -20.72 18.33 -15.83
CA LEU A 104 -22.01 18.55 -15.15
C LEU A 104 -22.24 19.97 -14.62
N PHE A 105 -21.27 20.88 -14.64
CA PHE A 105 -21.48 22.20 -14.06
C PHE A 105 -20.73 23.30 -14.82
N GLY A 106 -21.47 24.10 -15.59
CA GLY A 106 -21.10 25.48 -15.80
C GLY A 106 -20.68 25.88 -17.22
N THR A 107 -21.42 25.48 -18.24
CA THR A 107 -21.49 26.26 -19.49
C THR A 107 -22.89 26.20 -20.06
N SER A 108 -23.72 27.13 -19.56
CA SER A 108 -24.80 27.80 -20.27
C SER A 108 -24.98 27.40 -21.76
N GLY A 109 -26.07 26.66 -22.02
CA GLY A 109 -26.91 26.92 -23.19
C GLY A 109 -26.64 26.15 -24.49
N ILE A 110 -25.99 24.98 -24.46
CA ILE A 110 -25.99 24.08 -25.61
C ILE A 110 -26.85 22.86 -25.25
N ASP A 111 -27.96 22.71 -25.96
CA ASP A 111 -28.95 21.63 -25.87
C ASP A 111 -28.29 20.27 -25.57
N GLU A 112 -28.35 19.84 -24.30
CA GLU A 112 -27.74 18.59 -23.78
C GLU A 112 -28.13 17.37 -24.63
N ASN A 113 -29.33 17.43 -25.24
CA ASN A 113 -29.86 16.38 -26.07
C ASN A 113 -29.12 16.25 -27.41
N GLN A 114 -28.60 17.37 -27.96
CA GLN A 114 -27.85 17.38 -29.20
C GLN A 114 -26.42 16.89 -28.99
N SER A 115 -25.81 17.24 -27.85
CA SER A 115 -24.49 16.75 -27.46
C SER A 115 -24.50 15.24 -27.17
N ALA A 116 -25.49 14.76 -26.42
CA ALA A 116 -25.65 13.33 -26.12
C ALA A 116 -25.89 12.50 -27.41
N ARG A 117 -26.68 13.01 -28.35
CA ARG A 117 -26.89 12.36 -29.66
C ARG A 117 -25.62 12.30 -30.49
N THR A 118 -24.85 13.38 -30.50
CA THR A 118 -23.59 13.45 -31.23
C THR A 118 -22.56 12.49 -30.61
N ALA A 119 -22.47 12.43 -29.28
CA ALA A 119 -21.60 11.50 -28.56
C ALA A 119 -21.98 10.02 -28.79
N LEU A 120 -23.28 9.71 -28.87
CA LEU A 120 -23.74 8.36 -29.23
C LEU A 120 -23.40 8.02 -30.68
N GLN A 121 -23.56 8.96 -31.61
CA GLN A 121 -23.19 8.75 -33.01
C GLN A 121 -21.69 8.53 -33.19
N THR A 122 -20.86 9.32 -32.51
CA THR A 122 -19.40 9.14 -32.56
C THR A 122 -18.95 7.85 -31.86
N PHE A 123 -19.61 7.47 -30.76
CA PHE A 123 -19.35 6.18 -30.11
C PHE A 123 -19.66 5.01 -31.03
N ASN A 124 -20.81 5.01 -31.69
CA ASN A 124 -21.19 3.97 -32.64
C ASN A 124 -20.22 3.91 -33.84
N GLN A 125 -19.78 5.06 -34.36
CA GLN A 125 -18.77 5.11 -35.42
C GLN A 125 -17.42 4.54 -34.97
N LEU A 126 -16.97 4.87 -33.77
CA LEU A 126 -15.72 4.34 -33.21
C LEU A 126 -15.81 2.83 -32.93
N GLU A 127 -16.99 2.34 -32.55
CA GLU A 127 -17.23 0.90 -32.36
C GLU A 127 -17.19 0.15 -33.69
N GLU A 128 -17.77 0.72 -34.77
CA GLU A 128 -17.65 0.19 -36.13
C GLU A 128 -16.19 0.19 -36.61
N GLU A 129 -15.45 1.28 -36.42
CA GLU A 129 -14.03 1.38 -36.76
C GLU A 129 -13.18 0.36 -36.00
N LYS A 130 -13.47 0.16 -34.71
CA LYS A 130 -12.80 -0.86 -33.88
C LYS A 130 -13.04 -2.26 -34.45
N ILE A 131 -14.27 -2.61 -34.82
CA ILE A 131 -14.60 -3.92 -35.41
C ILE A 131 -13.86 -4.11 -36.74
N GLN A 132 -13.78 -3.05 -37.57
CA GLN A 132 -13.03 -3.09 -38.82
C GLN A 132 -11.53 -3.31 -38.58
N LEU A 133 -10.94 -2.61 -37.61
CA LEU A 133 -9.54 -2.77 -37.23
C LEU A 133 -9.24 -4.14 -36.62
N GLU A 134 -10.12 -4.66 -35.76
CA GLU A 134 -10.01 -6.00 -35.21
C GLU A 134 -10.10 -7.06 -36.31
N THR A 135 -10.97 -6.85 -37.30
CA THR A 135 -11.05 -7.71 -38.48
C THR A 135 -9.75 -7.65 -39.28
N GLN A 136 -9.23 -6.45 -39.58
CA GLN A 136 -7.97 -6.27 -40.30
C GLN A 136 -6.78 -6.91 -39.57
N ILE A 137 -6.69 -6.74 -38.24
CA ILE A 137 -5.67 -7.40 -37.41
C ILE A 137 -5.81 -8.91 -37.49
N LYS A 138 -7.03 -9.44 -37.44
CA LYS A 138 -7.28 -10.88 -37.56
C LYS A 138 -6.92 -11.41 -38.95
N THR A 139 -7.16 -10.64 -40.02
CA THR A 139 -6.70 -10.99 -41.37
C THR A 139 -5.17 -10.99 -41.43
N LEU A 140 -4.52 -9.94 -40.90
CA LEU A 140 -3.06 -9.81 -40.87
C LEU A 140 -2.37 -10.89 -40.05
N LEU A 141 -2.96 -11.30 -38.92
CA LEU A 141 -2.50 -12.42 -38.08
C LEU A 141 -2.80 -13.79 -38.69
N GLY A 142 -3.76 -13.86 -39.62
CA GLY A 142 -4.11 -15.08 -40.37
C GLY A 142 -3.22 -15.34 -41.59
N TYR A 143 -2.42 -14.34 -42.01
CA TYR A 143 -1.44 -14.52 -43.08
C TYR A 143 -0.13 -15.09 -42.51
N GLU A 144 0.25 -16.29 -42.95
CA GLU A 144 1.62 -16.79 -42.73
C GLU A 144 2.63 -15.94 -43.53
N SER A 145 3.83 -15.83 -42.98
CA SER A 145 4.88 -14.83 -43.23
C SER A 145 5.23 -14.51 -44.69
N GLU A 146 4.93 -15.38 -45.66
CA GLU A 146 5.21 -15.16 -47.08
C GLU A 146 4.11 -14.35 -47.80
N GLN A 147 2.87 -14.31 -47.30
CA GLN A 147 1.78 -13.53 -47.92
C GLN A 147 1.73 -12.06 -47.43
N LEU A 148 2.22 -11.78 -46.23
CA LEU A 148 2.39 -10.41 -45.70
C LEU A 148 3.35 -9.56 -46.55
N ILE A 149 4.36 -10.18 -47.15
CA ILE A 149 5.33 -9.51 -48.03
C ILE A 149 4.71 -9.12 -49.38
N ILE A 150 3.69 -9.85 -49.86
CA ILE A 150 2.99 -9.54 -51.12
C ILE A 150 2.00 -8.40 -50.92
N TYR A 151 1.29 -8.37 -49.78
CA TYR A 151 0.35 -7.28 -49.46
C TYR A 151 1.07 -5.94 -49.21
N ALA A 152 2.28 -5.96 -48.66
CA ALA A 152 3.12 -4.77 -48.49
C ALA A 152 3.79 -4.26 -49.79
N ARG A 153 3.59 -4.93 -50.94
CA ARG A 153 4.25 -4.63 -52.22
C ARG A 153 3.30 -4.26 -53.37
N GLN A 154 1.99 -4.23 -53.15
CA GLN A 154 1.09 -3.57 -54.12
C GLN A 154 1.05 -2.05 -53.87
N PRO A 155 1.18 -1.22 -54.93
CA PRO A 155 1.20 0.24 -54.82
C PRO A 155 -0.13 0.84 -54.36
#